data_AF-A0A848I1P7-F1
#
_entry.id   AF-A0A848I1P7-F1
#
_cell.length_a   1.000
_cell.length_b   1.000
_cell.length_c   1.000
_cell.angle_alpha   90.00
_cell.angle_beta   90.00
_cell.angle_gamma   90.00
#
_symmetry.space_group_name_H-M   'P 1'
#
loop_
_entity.id
_entity.type
_entity.pdbx_description
1 polymer ?
#
loop_
_entity_poly.entity_id
_entity_poly.type
_entity_poly.pdbx_seq_one_letter_code
_entity_poly.pdbx_strand_id
1 'polypeptide(L)'
;MILAILSYYFHMKLDTNAYNISITFFGIFIALILNIQVAMFSIFQRKWEMPSDKRVAASMADTLADRKKLLIELNANLSYLILVCCVALVLSLLSFIKSFDNCVIPSVMVFLYAHFLLTLLMVVKRAHALFHKEYRDSPD
;
A
#
# COMPACT_ATOMS: atom_id res chain seq x y z
N MET A 1 9.30 13.93 6.04
CA MET A 1 10.48 14.72 6.45
C MET A 1 10.22 15.57 7.69
N ILE A 2 9.17 16.41 7.74
CA ILE A 2 8.90 17.30 8.90
C ILE A 2 8.75 16.52 10.22
N LEU A 3 8.02 15.40 10.23
CA LEU A 3 7.87 14.53 11.41
C LEU A 3 9.18 13.88 11.87
N ALA A 4 10.09 13.59 10.95
CA ALA A 4 11.40 13.01 11.27
C ALA A 4 12.32 14.06 11.92
N ILE A 5 12.26 15.30 11.43
CA ILE A 5 13.00 16.44 12.00
C ILE A 5 12.46 16.79 13.39
N LEU A 6 11.14 16.77 13.58
CA LEU A 6 10.49 16.96 14.89
C LEU A 6 10.86 15.86 15.88
N SER A 7 10.87 14.59 15.46
CA SER A 7 11.25 13.46 16.33
C SER A 7 12.72 13.51 16.74
N TYR A 8 13.62 13.88 15.81
CA TYR A 8 15.03 14.10 16.09
C TYR A 8 15.23 15.26 17.08
N TYR A 9 14.45 16.34 16.93
CA TYR A 9 14.51 17.51 17.82
C TYR A 9 14.02 17.19 19.25
N PHE A 10 13.04 16.29 19.39
CA PHE A 10 12.48 15.88 20.69
C PHE A 10 13.25 14.74 21.39
N HIS A 11 14.37 14.25 20.83
CA HIS A 11 15.15 13.13 21.39
C HIS A 11 14.27 11.92 21.78
N MET A 12 13.29 11.58 20.94
CA MET A 12 12.41 10.44 21.24
C MET A 12 13.21 9.14 21.24
N LYS A 13 13.30 8.52 22.41
CA LYS A 13 13.74 7.13 22.54
C LYS A 13 12.51 6.25 22.38
N LEU A 14 12.51 5.40 21.36
CA LEU A 14 11.53 4.32 21.25
C LEU A 14 11.96 3.20 22.20
N ASP A 15 11.05 2.81 23.09
CA ASP A 15 11.26 1.64 23.93
C ASP A 15 11.21 0.35 23.10
N THR A 16 11.84 -0.70 23.62
CA THR A 16 11.86 -2.05 23.05
C THR A 16 10.45 -2.56 22.77
N ASN A 17 9.48 -2.20 23.61
CA ASN A 17 8.08 -2.54 23.41
C ASN A 17 7.49 -1.91 22.13
N ALA A 18 7.89 -0.68 21.79
CA ALA A 18 7.43 -0.02 20.57
C ALA A 18 7.96 -0.71 19.30
N TYR A 19 9.20 -1.22 19.33
CA TYR A 19 9.72 -2.05 18.24
C TYR A 19 8.99 -3.38 18.12
N ASN A 20 8.67 -4.04 19.23
CA ASN A 20 7.87 -5.28 19.22
C ASN A 20 6.47 -5.06 18.60
N ILE A 21 5.80 -3.98 18.98
CA ILE A 21 4.52 -3.56 18.38
C ILE A 21 4.70 -3.31 16.88
N SER A 22 5.77 -2.62 16.48
CA SER A 22 6.07 -2.31 15.07
C SER A 22 6.28 -3.59 14.24
N ILE A 23 7.02 -4.56 14.77
CA ILE A 23 7.26 -5.87 14.12
C ILE A 23 5.92 -6.58 13.87
N THR A 24 5.08 -6.66 14.92
CA THR A 24 3.77 -7.31 14.83
C THR A 24 2.86 -6.58 13.83
N PHE A 25 2.80 -5.24 13.93
CA PHE A 25 1.99 -4.40 13.05
C PHE A 25 2.37 -4.56 11.59
N PHE A 26 3.65 -4.35 11.23
CA PHE A 26 4.10 -4.46 9.84
C PHE A 26 4.03 -5.90 9.32
N GLY A 27 4.29 -6.90 10.18
CA GLY A 27 4.15 -8.31 9.80
C GLY A 27 2.72 -8.67 9.39
N ILE A 28 1.72 -8.29 10.20
CA ILE A 28 0.30 -8.47 9.86
C ILE A 28 -0.05 -7.70 8.58
N PHE A 29 0.40 -6.45 8.48
CA PHE A 29 0.05 -5.60 7.35
C PHE A 29 0.62 -6.11 6.02
N ILE A 30 1.84 -6.65 6.01
CA ILE A 30 2.45 -7.28 4.84
C ILE A 30 1.60 -8.48 4.40
N ALA A 31 1.23 -9.37 5.34
CA ALA A 31 0.41 -10.54 5.02
C ALA A 31 -0.95 -10.15 4.41
N LEU A 32 -1.60 -9.12 4.97
CA LEU A 32 -2.87 -8.60 4.44
C LEU A 32 -2.71 -8.01 3.03
N ILE A 33 -1.69 -7.17 2.80
CA ILE A 33 -1.50 -6.57 1.47
C ILE A 33 -1.13 -7.63 0.42
N LEU A 34 -0.30 -8.62 0.78
CA LEU A 34 0.03 -9.72 -0.13
C LEU A 34 -1.22 -10.52 -0.53
N ASN A 35 -2.13 -10.80 0.42
CA ASN A 35 -3.42 -11.44 0.12
C ASN A 35 -4.25 -10.61 -0.87
N ILE A 36 -4.31 -9.30 -0.67
CA ILE A 36 -5.00 -8.38 -1.60
C ILE A 36 -4.31 -8.39 -2.97
N GLN A 37 -2.98 -8.41 -3.03
CA GLN A 37 -2.23 -8.43 -4.29
C GLN A 37 -2.51 -9.71 -5.09
N VAL A 38 -2.60 -10.87 -4.43
CA VAL A 38 -3.00 -12.13 -5.09
C VAL A 38 -4.45 -12.05 -5.59
N ALA A 39 -5.37 -11.51 -4.78
CA ALA A 39 -6.76 -11.33 -5.20
C ALA A 39 -6.88 -10.39 -6.42
N MET A 40 -6.13 -9.30 -6.42
CA MET A 40 -6.03 -8.37 -7.56
C MET A 40 -5.51 -9.07 -8.83
N PHE A 41 -4.50 -9.93 -8.70
CA PHE A 41 -3.98 -10.70 -9.82
C PHE A 41 -5.04 -11.64 -10.43
N SER A 42 -5.86 -12.27 -9.60
CA SER A 42 -7.01 -13.08 -10.06
C SER A 42 -7.99 -12.24 -10.88
N ILE A 43 -8.30 -11.02 -10.42
CA ILE A 43 -9.18 -10.07 -11.14
C ILE A 43 -8.58 -9.68 -12.50
N PHE A 44 -7.27 -9.46 -12.57
CA PHE A 44 -6.56 -9.14 -13.82
C PHE A 44 -6.60 -10.24 -14.87
N GLN A 45 -6.63 -11.50 -14.46
CA GLN A 45 -6.66 -12.64 -15.38
C GLN A 45 -8.05 -12.96 -15.92
N ARG A 46 -9.11 -12.31 -15.39
CA ARG A 46 -10.48 -12.51 -15.87
C ARG A 46 -10.57 -12.11 -17.34
N LYS A 47 -10.82 -13.09 -18.22
CA LYS A 47 -11.11 -12.85 -19.63
C LYS A 47 -12.50 -12.26 -19.74
N TRP A 48 -12.59 -11.06 -20.32
CA TRP A 48 -13.86 -10.41 -20.61
C TRP A 48 -14.28 -10.80 -22.02
N GLU A 49 -15.45 -11.41 -22.15
CA GLU A 49 -16.02 -11.75 -23.45
C GLU A 49 -16.45 -10.47 -24.16
N MET A 50 -15.91 -10.21 -25.35
CA MET A 50 -16.29 -9.05 -26.15
C MET A 50 -17.63 -9.34 -26.85
N PRO A 51 -18.60 -8.39 -26.81
CA PRO A 51 -19.85 -8.55 -27.54
C PRO A 51 -19.60 -8.59 -29.06
N SER A 52 -20.44 -9.34 -29.79
CA SER A 52 -20.35 -9.53 -31.25
C SER A 52 -20.57 -8.22 -32.04
N ASP A 53 -21.25 -7.24 -31.45
CA ASP A 53 -21.58 -5.97 -32.08
C ASP A 53 -20.43 -4.95 -32.00
N LYS A 54 -19.93 -4.50 -33.16
CA LYS A 54 -18.71 -3.67 -33.29
C LYS A 54 -18.80 -2.31 -32.60
N ARG A 55 -19.97 -1.67 -32.56
CA ARG A 55 -20.15 -0.37 -31.87
C ARG A 55 -20.13 -0.52 -30.35
N VAL A 56 -20.76 -1.58 -29.85
CA VAL A 56 -20.79 -1.90 -28.41
C VAL A 56 -19.40 -2.36 -27.97
N ALA A 57 -18.72 -3.17 -28.78
CA ALA A 57 -17.35 -3.62 -28.52
C ALA A 57 -16.34 -2.47 -28.38
N ALA A 58 -16.45 -1.40 -29.18
CA ALA A 58 -15.56 -0.24 -29.08
C ALA A 58 -15.76 0.54 -27.77
N SER A 59 -17.01 0.82 -27.38
CA SER A 59 -17.33 1.48 -26.10
C SER A 59 -16.91 0.63 -24.89
N MET A 60 -17.11 -0.69 -24.98
CA MET A 60 -16.70 -1.62 -23.94
C MET A 60 -15.17 -1.73 -23.84
N ALA A 61 -14.45 -1.64 -24.96
CA ALA A 61 -12.99 -1.68 -24.97
C ALA A 61 -12.36 -0.47 -24.25
N ASP A 62 -12.90 0.74 -24.44
CA ASP A 62 -12.40 1.96 -23.78
C ASP A 62 -12.61 1.90 -22.26
N THR A 63 -13.80 1.46 -21.81
CA THR A 63 -14.09 1.29 -20.38
C THR A 63 -13.20 0.21 -19.75
N LEU A 64 -12.92 -0.89 -20.46
CA LEU A 64 -12.02 -1.95 -20.02
C LEU A 64 -10.56 -1.50 -19.94
N ALA A 65 -10.11 -0.69 -20.90
CA ALA A 65 -8.76 -0.13 -20.93
C ALA A 65 -8.51 0.79 -19.72
N ASP A 66 -9.48 1.65 -19.40
CA ASP A 66 -9.41 2.49 -18.21
C ASP A 66 -9.41 1.69 -16.90
N ARG A 67 -10.25 0.65 -16.81
CA ARG A 67 -10.27 -0.25 -15.63
C ARG A 67 -8.91 -0.91 -15.45
N LYS A 68 -8.35 -1.46 -16.53
CA LYS A 68 -7.02 -2.07 -16.53
C LYS A 68 -5.95 -1.08 -16.08
N LYS A 69 -6.02 0.17 -16.52
CA LYS A 69 -5.10 1.24 -16.08
C LYS A 69 -5.20 1.50 -14.57
N LEU A 70 -6.41 1.67 -14.04
CA LEU A 70 -6.62 1.87 -12.59
C LEU A 70 -6.13 0.67 -11.76
N LEU A 71 -6.39 -0.55 -12.23
CA LEU A 71 -5.89 -1.76 -11.58
C LEU A 71 -4.35 -1.81 -11.59
N ILE A 72 -3.69 -1.39 -12.67
CA ILE A 72 -2.21 -1.38 -12.77
C ILE A 72 -1.64 -0.35 -11.79
N GLU A 73 -2.21 0.85 -11.75
CA GLU A 73 -1.83 1.90 -10.80
C GLU A 73 -2.02 1.44 -9.35
N LEU A 74 -3.13 0.76 -9.06
CA LEU A 74 -3.40 0.22 -7.72
C LEU A 74 -2.38 -0.87 -7.35
N ASN A 75 -2.08 -1.79 -8.27
CA ASN A 75 -1.08 -2.84 -8.04
C ASN A 75 0.34 -2.28 -7.80
N ALA A 76 0.72 -1.23 -8.53
CA ALA A 76 2.01 -0.56 -8.31
C ALA A 76 2.07 0.09 -6.92
N ASN A 77 1.01 0.78 -6.50
CA ASN A 77 0.93 1.39 -5.17
C ASN A 77 0.92 0.35 -4.04
N LEU A 78 0.20 -0.77 -4.20
CA LEU A 78 0.22 -1.89 -3.24
C LEU A 78 1.61 -2.51 -3.13
N SER A 79 2.28 -2.75 -4.27
CA SER A 79 3.63 -3.31 -4.30
C SER A 79 4.64 -2.39 -3.60
N TYR A 80 4.51 -1.07 -3.83
CA TYR A 80 5.33 -0.08 -3.13
C TYR A 80 5.05 -0.06 -1.62
N LEU A 81 3.78 -0.17 -1.21
CA LEU A 81 3.41 -0.23 0.20
C LEU A 81 4.00 -1.47 0.90
N ILE A 82 3.99 -2.63 0.25
CA ILE A 82 4.66 -3.84 0.77
C ILE A 82 6.15 -3.58 1.00
N LEU A 83 6.83 -2.98 0.01
CA LEU A 83 8.25 -2.68 0.12
C LEU A 83 8.54 -1.74 1.31
N VAL A 84 7.73 -0.70 1.51
CA VAL A 84 7.84 0.19 2.68
C VAL A 84 7.65 -0.58 3.98
N CYS A 85 6.65 -1.47 4.06
CA CYS A 85 6.44 -2.31 5.24
C CYS A 85 7.62 -3.26 5.49
N CYS A 86 8.19 -3.89 4.45
CA CYS A 86 9.35 -4.77 4.58
C CYS A 86 10.57 -4.01 5.11
N VAL A 87 10.84 -2.80 4.59
CA VAL A 87 11.94 -1.95 5.08
C VAL A 87 11.71 -1.56 6.54
N ALA A 88 10.49 -1.15 6.90
CA ALA A 88 10.14 -0.84 8.28
C ALA A 88 10.30 -2.05 9.21
N LEU A 89 9.80 -3.22 8.80
CA LEU A 89 9.93 -4.46 9.56
C LEU A 89 11.39 -4.85 9.81
N VAL A 90 12.23 -4.82 8.77
CA VAL A 90 13.66 -5.14 8.90
C VAL A 90 14.35 -4.17 9.85
N LEU A 91 14.07 -2.87 9.73
CA LEU A 91 14.64 -1.88 10.65
C LEU A 91 14.13 -2.08 12.08
N SER A 92 12.87 -2.46 12.28
CA SER A 92 12.32 -2.71 13.63
C SER A 92 12.98 -3.95 14.25
N LEU A 93 13.19 -5.01 13.47
CA LEU A 93 13.91 -6.22 13.90
C LEU A 93 15.36 -5.92 14.29
N LEU A 94 16.09 -5.17 13.46
CA LEU A 94 17.47 -4.79 13.76
C LEU A 94 17.56 -3.97 15.05
N SER A 95 16.60 -3.06 15.26
CA SER A 95 16.53 -2.19 16.45
C SER A 95 16.10 -2.95 17.71
N PHE A 96 15.32 -4.02 17.54
CA PHE A 96 14.91 -4.90 18.63
C PHE A 96 16.06 -5.80 19.11
N ILE A 97 16.84 -6.37 18.17
CA ILE A 97 17.97 -7.25 18.51
C ILE A 97 19.13 -6.46 19.10
N LYS A 98 19.39 -5.26 18.57
CA LYS A 98 20.48 -4.40 19.03
C LYS A 98 19.91 -3.05 19.45
N SER A 99 20.02 -2.74 20.74
CA SER A 99 19.75 -1.40 21.25
C SER A 99 20.76 -0.42 20.66
N PHE A 100 20.36 0.25 19.59
CA PHE A 100 21.10 1.39 19.06
C PHE A 100 20.67 2.63 19.85
N ASP A 101 21.55 3.16 20.70
CA ASP A 101 21.34 4.43 21.41
C ASP A 101 21.33 5.66 20.49
N ASN A 102 21.48 5.46 19.18
CA ASN A 102 21.50 6.52 18.19
C ASN A 102 20.08 7.00 17.88
N CYS A 103 19.83 8.29 18.13
CA CYS A 103 18.56 8.99 17.87
C CYS A 103 18.11 8.97 16.38
N VAL A 104 19.00 8.54 15.48
CA VAL A 104 18.74 8.37 14.05
C VAL A 104 17.67 7.30 13.79
N ILE A 105 17.75 6.15 14.48
CA ILE A 105 16.86 5.01 14.20
C ILE A 105 15.39 5.33 14.54
N PRO A 106 15.08 5.89 15.73
CA PRO A 106 13.72 6.33 16.03
C PRO A 106 13.17 7.36 15.03
N SER A 107 14.02 8.29 14.58
CA SER A 107 13.62 9.31 13.60
C SER A 107 13.27 8.70 12.23
N VAL A 108 14.04 7.70 11.80
CA VAL A 108 13.77 6.93 10.57
C VAL A 108 12.48 6.10 10.72
N MET A 109 12.23 5.50 11.89
CA MET A 109 10.98 4.79 12.17
C MET A 109 9.76 5.70 12.04
N VAL A 110 9.80 6.88 12.67
CA VAL A 110 8.70 7.85 12.58
C VAL A 110 8.49 8.31 11.13
N PHE A 111 9.57 8.51 10.38
CA PHE A 111 9.47 8.80 8.95
C PHE A 111 8.77 7.67 8.19
N LEU A 112 9.16 6.42 8.42
CA LEU A 112 8.58 5.26 7.75
C LEU A 112 7.11 5.07 8.10
N TYR A 113 6.70 5.30 9.35
CA TYR A 113 5.30 5.30 9.75
C TYR A 113 4.47 6.37 9.02
N ALA A 114 4.99 7.59 8.95
CA ALA A 114 4.33 8.67 8.21
C ALA A 114 4.23 8.34 6.71
N HIS A 115 5.31 7.82 6.14
CA HIS A 115 5.38 7.44 4.73
C HIS A 115 4.45 6.27 4.40
N PHE A 116 4.38 5.29 5.29
CA PHE A 116 3.42 4.19 5.25
C PHE A 116 1.99 4.71 5.24
N LEU A 117 1.63 5.61 6.17
CA LEU A 117 0.28 6.15 6.27
C LEU A 117 -0.12 6.93 5.01
N LEU A 118 0.78 7.76 4.47
CA LEU A 118 0.53 8.49 3.23
C LEU A 118 0.34 7.54 2.05
N THR A 119 1.18 6.51 1.95
CA THR A 119 1.08 5.51 0.88
C THR A 119 -0.22 4.71 1.00
N LEU A 120 -0.62 4.35 2.23
CA LEU A 120 -1.90 3.69 2.50
C LEU A 120 -3.08 4.57 2.06
N LEU A 121 -3.07 5.86 2.36
CA LEU A 121 -4.11 6.79 1.90
C LEU A 121 -4.18 6.88 0.38
N MET A 122 -3.04 6.84 -0.33
CA MET A 122 -3.03 6.78 -1.79
C MET A 122 -3.66 5.50 -2.32
N VAL A 123 -3.34 4.35 -1.73
CA VAL A 123 -3.95 3.05 -2.07
C VAL A 123 -5.46 3.10 -1.86
N VAL A 124 -5.94 3.59 -0.71
CA VAL A 124 -7.37 3.70 -0.40
C VAL A 124 -8.09 4.63 -1.38
N LYS A 125 -7.54 5.81 -1.67
CA LYS A 125 -8.11 6.75 -2.65
C LYS A 125 -8.26 6.12 -4.03
N ARG A 126 -7.28 5.31 -4.45
CA ARG A 126 -7.29 4.65 -5.76
C ARG A 126 -8.26 3.47 -5.80
N ALA A 127 -8.32 2.67 -4.74
CA ALA A 127 -9.32 1.62 -4.59
C ALA A 127 -10.74 2.20 -4.62
N HIS A 128 -10.98 3.32 -3.92
CA HIS A 128 -12.27 4.00 -3.96
C HIS A 128 -12.63 4.50 -5.37
N ALA A 129 -11.68 5.07 -6.12
CA ALA A 129 -11.91 5.48 -7.50
C ALA A 129 -12.26 4.30 -8.42
N LEU A 130 -11.64 3.14 -8.20
CA LEU A 130 -11.96 1.91 -8.92
C LEU A 130 -13.38 1.41 -8.60
N PHE A 131 -13.75 1.33 -7.32
CA PHE A 131 -15.10 0.91 -6.90
C PHE A 131 -16.18 1.87 -7.37
N HIS A 132 -15.94 3.18 -7.28
CA HIS A 132 -16.89 4.18 -7.75
C HIS A 132 -17.16 4.07 -9.26
N LYS A 133 -16.14 3.73 -10.04
CA LYS A 133 -16.30 3.46 -11.47
C LYS A 133 -17.08 2.17 -11.73
N GLU A 134 -16.83 1.11 -10.97
CA GLU A 134 -17.59 -0.15 -11.08
C GLU A 134 -19.08 0.03 -10.74
N TYR A 135 -19.40 0.81 -9.70
CA TYR A 135 -20.80 1.09 -9.34
C TYR A 135 -21.52 1.93 -10.39
N ARG A 136 -20.84 2.91 -11.00
CA ARG A 136 -21.46 3.77 -12.03
C ARG A 136 -21.68 3.03 -13.35
N ASP A 137 -20.78 2.12 -13.70
CA ASP A 137 -20.82 1.39 -14.97
C ASP A 137 -21.59 0.05 -14.85
N SER A 138 -22.13 -0.30 -13.68
CA SER A 138 -23.01 -1.47 -13.51
C SER A 138 -24.43 -1.12 -13.95
N PRO A 139 -25.04 -1.87 -14.89
CA PRO A 139 -26.42 -1.65 -15.29
C PRO A 139 -27.37 -2.09 -14.15
N ASP A 140 -28.36 -1.25 -13.84
CA ASP A 140 -29.60 -1.69 -13.18
C ASP A 140 -30.38 -2.65 -14.10
#